data_AF-A0A930W369-F1
#
_entry.id   AF-A0A930W369-F1
#
_cell.length_a   1.000
_cell.length_b   1.000
_cell.length_c   1.000
_cell.angle_alpha   90.00
_cell.angle_beta   90.00
_cell.angle_gamma   90.00
#
_symmetry.space_group_name_H-M   'P 1'
#
loop_
_entity.id
_entity.type
_entity.pdbx_description
1 polymer ?
#
loop_
_entity_poly.entity_id
_entity_poly.type
_entity_poly.pdbx_seq_one_letter_code
_entity_poly.pdbx_strand_id
1 'polypeptide(L)' 'HTTIGENIYQKYGLEAMEVTDDVFLGHQAREFEEAENRMHTIKAVMYATLK' A
#
# COMPACT_ATOMS: atom_id res chain seq x y z
N HIS A 1 12.36 -3.90 2.83
CA HIS A 1 13.25 -4.37 1.75
C HIS A 1 12.63 -5.53 0.99
N THR A 2 12.52 -5.40 -0.33
CA THR A 2 11.97 -6.43 -1.21
C THR A 2 12.99 -6.78 -2.29
N THR A 3 13.01 -8.03 -2.74
CA THR A 3 13.95 -8.50 -3.76
C THR A 3 13.80 -7.74 -5.08
N ILE A 4 12.58 -7.32 -5.42
CA ILE A 4 12.31 -6.56 -6.65
C ILE A 4 12.79 -5.10 -6.51
N GLY A 5 12.56 -4.46 -5.36
CA GLY A 5 13.04 -3.10 -5.11
C GLY A 5 14.57 -3.00 -5.19
N GLU A 6 15.27 -3.98 -4.60
CA GLU A 6 16.74 -4.06 -4.68
C GLU A 6 17.24 -4.19 -6.12
N ASN A 7 16.62 -5.05 -6.93
CA ASN A 7 16.99 -5.20 -8.34
C ASN A 7 16.81 -3.91 -9.15
N ILE A 8 15.80 -3.10 -8.81
CA ILE A 8 15.52 -1.82 -9.46
C ILE A 8 16.53 -0.76 -9.03
N TYR A 9 16.87 -0.72 -7.74
CA TYR A 9 17.93 0.14 -7.21
C TYR A 9 19.28 -0.15 -7.89
N GLN A 10 19.68 -1.42 -8.01
CA GLN A 10 20.94 -1.78 -8.69
C GLN A 10 20.95 -1.41 -10.18
N LYS A 11 19.79 -1.42 -10.85
CA LYS A 11 19.69 -1.13 -12.29
C LYS A 11 19.58 0.36 -12.61
N TYR A 12 18.93 1.14 -11.75
CA TYR A 12 18.57 2.53 -12.05
C TYR A 12 18.97 3.53 -10.96
N GLY A 13 19.50 3.08 -9.82
CA GLY A 13 19.90 3.92 -8.68
C GLY A 13 18.74 4.56 -7.94
N LEU A 14 17.51 4.09 -8.13
CA LEU A 14 16.30 4.66 -7.53
C LEU A 14 15.99 3.94 -6.21
N GLU A 15 16.15 4.66 -5.09
CA GLU A 15 15.86 4.15 -3.73
C GLU A 15 14.35 3.98 -3.48
N ALA A 16 13.54 4.79 -4.17
CA ALA A 16 12.09 4.78 -4.13
C ALA A 16 11.53 4.95 -5.55
N MET A 17 10.34 4.40 -5.80
CA MET A 17 9.71 4.40 -7.13
C MET A 17 8.55 5.40 -7.21
N GLU A 18 7.38 5.05 -6.69
CA GLU A 18 6.16 5.87 -6.74
C GLU A 18 5.98 6.79 -5.54
N VAL A 19 6.51 6.39 -4.39
CA VAL A 19 6.42 7.13 -3.12
C VAL A 19 7.71 6.90 -2.33
N THR A 20 8.20 7.93 -1.66
CA THR A 20 9.38 7.82 -0.80
C THR A 20 9.00 7.28 0.58
N ASP A 21 9.96 6.63 1.26
CA ASP A 21 9.75 6.07 2.60
C ASP A 21 9.33 7.13 3.62
N ASP A 22 9.84 8.35 3.51
CA ASP A 22 9.48 9.48 4.39
C ASP A 22 7.99 9.84 4.29
N VAL A 23 7.38 9.69 3.11
CA VAL A 23 5.96 9.97 2.89
C VAL A 23 5.12 8.75 3.27
N PHE A 24 5.57 7.55 2.91
CA PHE A 24 4.89 6.28 3.22
C PHE A 24 4.79 6.02 4.74
N LEU A 25 5.80 6.44 5.50
CA LEU A 25 5.81 6.35 6.97
C LEU A 25 5.47 7.69 7.63
N GLY A 26 5.08 8.68 6.84
CA GLY A 26 4.82 10.05 7.28
C GLY A 26 3.49 10.21 8.01
N HIS A 27 3.27 11.40 8.57
CA HIS A 27 2.04 11.71 9.30
C HIS A 27 0.78 11.76 8.41
N GLN A 28 0.98 11.94 7.11
CA GLN A 28 -0.07 11.96 6.10
C GLN A 28 -0.43 10.55 5.61
N ALA A 29 0.31 9.51 6.04
CA ALA A 29 0.07 8.12 5.64
C ALA A 29 -1.30 7.62 6.10
N ARG A 30 -2.05 7.03 5.16
CA ARG A 30 -3.41 6.47 5.34
C ARG A 30 -3.55 5.09 4.73
N GLU A 31 -2.53 4.60 4.02
CA GLU A 31 -2.50 3.33 3.32
C GLU A 31 -2.79 2.13 4.23
N PHE A 32 -2.39 2.16 5.51
CA PHE A 32 -2.70 1.08 6.46
C PHE A 32 -4.18 1.08 6.88
N GLU A 33 -4.76 2.26 7.11
CA GLU A 33 -6.19 2.43 7.37
C GLU A 33 -7.02 2.04 6.14
N GLU A 34 -6.58 2.46 4.94
CA GLU A 34 -7.18 2.07 3.67
C GLU A 34 -7.12 0.55 3.45
N ALA A 35 -5.98 -0.08 3.75
CA ALA A 35 -5.81 -1.53 3.64
C ALA A 35 -6.76 -2.29 4.59
N GLU A 36 -6.92 -1.85 5.83
CA GLU A 36 -7.87 -2.42 6.77
C GLU A 36 -9.32 -2.27 6.26
N ASN A 37 -9.66 -1.09 5.74
CA ASN A 37 -10.97 -0.77 5.20
C ASN A 37 -11.38 -1.64 4.00
N ARG A 38 -10.46 -2.36 3.36
CA ARG A 38 -10.79 -3.39 2.37
C ARG A 38 -11.68 -4.48 2.94
N MET A 39 -11.44 -4.95 4.15
CA MET A 39 -12.27 -5.99 4.78
C MET A 39 -13.67 -5.46 5.09
N HIS A 40 -13.75 -4.25 5.63
CA HIS A 40 -15.00 -3.62 6.02
C HIS A 40 -15.91 -3.33 4.82
N THR A 41 -15.35 -2.80 3.73
CA THR A 41 -16.08 -2.51 2.50
C THR A 41 -16.54 -3.78 1.80
N ILE A 42 -15.71 -4.81 1.71
CA ILE A 42 -16.11 -6.13 1.18
C ILE A 42 -17.24 -6.73 2.02
N LYS A 43 -17.16 -6.66 3.35
CA LYS A 43 -18.23 -7.12 4.25
C LYS A 43 -19.55 -6.40 3.98
N ALA A 44 -19.51 -5.09 3.79
CA ALA A 44 -20.70 -4.31 3.46
C ALA A 44 -21.32 -4.73 2.12
N VAL A 45 -20.49 -4.93 1.09
CA VAL A 45 -20.95 -5.42 -0.22
C VAL A 45 -21.56 -6.82 -0.11
N MET A 46 -20.89 -7.75 0.57
CA MET A 46 -21.40 -9.10 0.79
C MET A 46 -22.74 -9.08 1.52
N TYR A 47 -22.86 -8.30 2.59
CA TYR A 47 -24.11 -8.18 3.35
C TYR A 47 -25.23 -7.56 2.52
N ALA A 48 -24.94 -6.55 1.70
CA ALA A 48 -25.93 -5.88 0.88
C ALA A 48 -26.43 -6.75 -0.29
N THR A 49 -25.62 -7.71 -0.75
CA THR A 49 -25.91 -8.51 -1.95
C THR A 49 -26.34 -9.95 -1.67
N LEU A 50 -25.94 -10.52 -0.53
CA LEU A 50 -26.20 -11.91 -0.15
C LEU A 50 -27.25 -12.05 0.96
N LYS A 51 -28.01 -10.98 1.23
CA LYS A 51 -29.15 -11.01 2.15
C LYS A 51 -30.43 -11.53 1.50
#